data_AF-A0A9W6YYH4-F1
#
_entry.id   AF-A0A9W6YYH4-F1
#
_cell.length_a   1.000
_cell.length_b   1.000
_cell.length_c   1.000
_cell.angle_alpha   90.00
_cell.angle_beta   90.00
_cell.angle_gamma   90.00
#
_symmetry.space_group_name_H-M   'P 1'
#
loop_
_entity.id
_entity.type
_entity.pdbx_description
1 polymer ?
#
loop_
_entity_poly.entity_id
_entity_poly.type
_entity_poly.pdbx_seq_one_letter_code
_entity_poly.pdbx_strand_id
1 'polypeptide(L)'
;MSGKALFKNLVAELEAVGERAFAKHSKDALKKQEALVQYKRLQYIRLGKQLSPDEDKKLVESVKIEMNKPTIDTKMLDHLNKESLNKAEKDHLQNIVTFVNSQRTYVELLERYNPGISMKQTDKIRKTARRVGLEIPE
;
A
#
# COMPACT_ATOMS: atom_id res chain seq x y z
N MET A 1 -21.40 -23.64 5.87
CA MET A 1 -19.92 -23.65 5.74
C MET A 1 -19.28 -24.23 6.99
N SER A 2 -18.21 -25.01 6.81
CA SER A 2 -17.33 -25.49 7.88
C SER A 2 -16.56 -24.32 8.52
N GLY A 3 -16.22 -24.42 9.81
CA GLY A 3 -15.44 -23.39 10.50
C GLY A 3 -14.08 -23.13 9.88
N LYS A 4 -13.37 -24.19 9.47
CA LYS A 4 -12.09 -24.06 8.75
C LYS A 4 -12.23 -23.36 7.41
N ALA A 5 -13.30 -23.63 6.68
CA ALA A 5 -13.56 -22.97 5.41
C ALA A 5 -13.77 -21.46 5.59
N LEU A 6 -14.52 -21.06 6.62
CA LEU A 6 -14.71 -19.64 6.96
C LEU A 6 -13.41 -18.96 7.38
N PHE A 7 -12.60 -19.64 8.19
CA PHE A 7 -11.31 -19.14 8.63
C PHE A 7 -10.35 -18.95 7.44
N LYS A 8 -10.28 -19.93 6.54
CA LYS A 8 -9.49 -19.82 5.31
C LYS A 8 -9.93 -18.66 4.43
N ASN A 9 -11.24 -18.43 4.31
CA ASN A 9 -11.79 -17.30 3.56
C ASN A 9 -11.40 -15.97 4.21
N LEU A 10 -11.44 -15.87 5.55
CA LEU A 10 -11.00 -14.67 6.26
C LEU A 10 -9.54 -14.35 5.95
N VAL A 11 -8.65 -15.35 6.08
CA VAL A 11 -7.22 -15.17 5.82
C VAL A 11 -6.99 -14.72 4.37
N ALA A 12 -7.64 -15.36 3.40
CA ALA A 12 -7.51 -14.98 2.00
C ALA A 12 -7.98 -13.54 1.70
N GLU A 13 -9.07 -13.09 2.31
CA GLU A 13 -9.55 -11.71 2.15
C GLU A 13 -8.61 -10.70 2.81
N LEU A 14 -8.08 -11.00 3.99
CA LEU A 14 -7.07 -10.15 4.64
C LEU A 14 -5.77 -10.10 3.82
N GLU A 15 -5.36 -11.20 3.17
CA GLU A 15 -4.15 -11.25 2.33
C GLU A 15 -4.34 -10.35 1.12
N ALA A 16 -5.49 -10.44 0.45
CA ALA A 16 -5.83 -9.58 -0.68
C ALA A 16 -5.84 -8.09 -0.31
N VAL A 17 -6.36 -7.73 0.87
CA VAL A 17 -6.33 -6.35 1.36
C VAL A 17 -4.90 -5.89 1.66
N GLY A 18 -4.12 -6.74 2.35
CA GLY A 18 -2.72 -6.46 2.68
C GLY A 18 -1.84 -6.28 1.45
N GLU A 19 -2.00 -7.13 0.42
CA GLU A 19 -1.30 -7.03 -0.86
C GLU A 19 -1.54 -5.70 -1.56
N ARG A 20 -2.79 -5.25 -1.62
CA ARG A 20 -3.14 -3.99 -2.28
C ARG A 20 -2.60 -2.79 -1.53
N ALA A 21 -2.73 -2.78 -0.20
CA ALA A 21 -2.14 -1.73 0.64
C ALA A 21 -0.63 -1.68 0.44
N PHE A 22 0.05 -2.83 0.46
CA PHE A 22 1.48 -2.94 0.21
C PHE A 22 1.85 -2.41 -1.18
N ALA A 23 1.13 -2.81 -2.24
CA ALA A 23 1.38 -2.34 -3.61
C ALA A 23 1.23 -0.83 -3.79
N LYS A 24 0.35 -0.18 -3.00
CA LYS A 24 0.19 1.27 -3.00
C LYS A 24 1.34 1.96 -2.26
N HIS A 25 1.62 1.52 -1.04
CA HIS A 25 2.67 2.11 -0.21
C HIS A 25 4.08 1.86 -0.77
N SER A 26 4.31 0.73 -1.42
CA SER A 26 5.58 0.40 -2.06
C SER A 26 5.92 1.38 -3.17
N LYS A 27 4.94 1.76 -4.00
CA LYS A 27 5.12 2.79 -5.04
C LYS A 27 5.50 4.14 -4.46
N ASP A 28 4.86 4.55 -3.37
CA ASP A 28 5.17 5.82 -2.70
C ASP A 28 6.55 5.79 -2.03
N ALA A 29 6.95 4.66 -1.46
CA ALA A 29 8.28 4.47 -0.90
C ALA A 29 9.37 4.52 -1.99
N LEU A 30 9.15 3.88 -3.14
CA LEU A 30 10.07 3.95 -4.29
C LEU A 30 10.27 5.39 -4.78
N LYS A 31 9.19 6.18 -4.91
CA LYS A 31 9.30 7.60 -5.27
C LYS A 31 10.14 8.40 -4.28
N LYS A 32 9.96 8.15 -2.98
CA LYS A 32 10.78 8.80 -1.93
C LYS A 32 12.24 8.38 -2.02
N GLN A 33 12.49 7.10 -2.30
CA GLN A 33 13.83 6.55 -2.49
C GLN A 33 14.53 7.23 -3.67
N GLU A 34 13.87 7.33 -4.83
CA GLU A 34 14.38 8.01 -6.02
C GLU A 34 14.67 9.49 -5.75
N ALA A 35 13.74 10.20 -5.11
CA ALA A 35 13.94 11.60 -4.74
C ALA A 35 15.13 11.78 -3.79
N LEU A 36 15.32 10.87 -2.84
CA LEU A 36 16.46 10.91 -1.91
C LEU A 36 17.79 10.66 -2.63
N VAL A 37 17.83 9.72 -3.59
CA VAL A 37 19.00 9.50 -4.44
C VAL A 37 19.33 10.76 -5.25
N GLN A 38 18.33 11.37 -5.89
CA GLN A 38 18.51 12.61 -6.66
C GLN A 38 19.02 13.76 -5.78
N TYR A 39 18.44 13.92 -4.60
CA TYR A 39 18.87 14.94 -3.64
C TYR A 39 20.33 14.74 -3.24
N LYS A 40 20.74 13.51 -2.89
CA LYS A 40 22.13 13.21 -2.57
C LYS A 40 23.05 13.51 -3.74
N ARG A 41 22.69 13.12 -4.98
CA ARG A 41 23.47 13.45 -6.19
C ARG A 41 23.69 14.97 -6.33
N LEU A 42 22.64 15.76 -6.13
CA LEU A 42 22.73 17.23 -6.16
C LEU A 42 23.64 17.78 -5.06
N GLN A 43 23.63 17.20 -3.86
CA GLN A 43 24.56 17.58 -2.80
C GLN A 43 26.02 17.34 -3.19
N TYR A 44 26.35 16.22 -3.84
CA TYR A 44 27.71 15.95 -4.35
C TYR A 44 28.15 16.99 -5.38
N ILE A 45 27.28 17.35 -6.32
CA ILE A 45 27.55 18.38 -7.34
C ILE A 45 27.81 19.73 -6.67
N ARG A 46 26.99 20.11 -5.68
CA ARG A 46 27.18 21.36 -4.92
C ARG A 46 28.52 21.42 -4.18
N LEU A 47 29.04 20.27 -3.76
CA LEU A 47 30.35 20.15 -3.11
C LEU A 47 31.52 20.14 -4.12
N GLY A 48 31.26 20.28 -5.42
CA GLY A 48 32.28 20.28 -6.47
C GLY A 48 32.92 18.91 -6.73
N LYS A 49 32.34 17.83 -6.20
CA LYS A 49 32.83 16.46 -6.41
C LYS A 49 32.22 15.88 -7.69
N GLN A 50 33.03 15.24 -8.53
CA GLN A 50 32.54 14.44 -9.64
C GLN A 50 32.16 13.04 -9.13
N LEU A 51 30.93 12.63 -9.38
CA LEU A 51 30.43 11.33 -8.94
C LEU A 51 30.93 10.25 -9.90
N SER A 52 31.82 9.37 -9.44
CA SER A 52 32.24 8.19 -10.22
C SER A 52 31.08 7.19 -10.34
N PRO A 53 30.97 6.41 -11.45
CA PRO A 53 29.92 5.40 -11.62
C PRO A 53 29.80 4.41 -10.44
N ASP A 54 30.91 4.10 -9.78
CA ASP A 54 30.92 3.19 -8.63
C ASP A 54 30.43 3.85 -7.33
N GLU A 55 30.66 5.15 -7.18
CA GLU A 55 30.13 5.93 -6.05
C GLU A 55 28.62 6.13 -6.18
N ASP A 56 28.11 6.34 -7.40
CA ASP A 56 26.68 6.43 -7.65
C ASP A 56 25.96 5.11 -7.35
N LYS A 57 26.55 3.97 -7.74
CA LYS A 57 26.02 2.65 -7.38
C LYS A 57 25.96 2.45 -5.86
N LYS A 58 27.02 2.82 -5.13
CA LYS A 58 27.04 2.76 -3.65
C LYS A 58 25.99 3.68 -3.04
N LEU A 59 25.79 4.87 -3.61
CA LEU A 59 24.79 5.83 -3.16
C LEU A 59 23.38 5.26 -3.30
N VAL A 60 23.07 4.67 -4.46
CA VAL A 60 21.80 4.00 -4.72
C VAL A 60 21.59 2.85 -3.72
N GLU A 61 22.60 2.00 -3.52
CA GLU A 61 22.49 0.87 -2.59
C GLU A 61 22.30 1.37 -1.14
N SER A 62 22.94 2.47 -0.73
CA SER A 62 22.76 3.05 0.61
C SER A 62 21.35 3.57 0.89
N VAL A 63 20.59 3.88 -0.16
CA VAL A 63 19.23 4.44 -0.08
C VAL A 63 18.18 3.36 -0.32
N LYS A 64 18.58 2.20 -0.83
CA LYS A 64 17.69 1.10 -1.15
C LYS A 64 17.04 0.54 0.11
N ILE A 65 15.71 0.57 0.11
CA ILE A 65 14.91 -0.02 1.17
C ILE A 65 14.35 -1.33 0.63
N GLU A 66 14.72 -2.44 1.27
CA GLU A 66 14.08 -3.73 1.01
C GLU A 66 12.66 -3.70 1.58
N MET A 67 11.69 -3.85 0.71
CA MET A 67 10.28 -3.90 1.10
C MET A 67 9.79 -5.32 0.92
N ASN A 68 9.55 -5.98 2.05
CA ASN A 68 8.96 -7.31 2.07
C ASN A 68 7.44 -7.21 2.15
N LYS A 69 6.76 -8.08 1.39
CA LYS A 69 5.31 -8.19 1.47
C LYS A 69 4.92 -8.56 2.92
N PRO A 70 3.95 -7.86 3.53
CA PRO A 70 3.48 -8.19 4.86
C PRO A 70 2.87 -9.59 4.87
N THR A 71 3.27 -10.40 5.84
CA THR A 71 2.61 -11.67 6.16
C THR A 71 1.57 -11.44 7.24
N ILE A 72 0.47 -12.19 7.17
CA ILE A 72 -0.57 -12.12 8.19
C ILE A 72 -0.14 -12.94 9.39
N ASP A 73 -0.14 -12.32 10.57
CA ASP A 73 0.01 -13.05 11.80
C ASP A 73 -1.35 -13.63 12.22
N THR A 74 -1.51 -14.95 12.06
CA THR A 74 -2.74 -15.65 12.44
C THR A 74 -2.71 -16.14 13.89
N LYS A 75 -1.61 -15.99 14.64
CA LYS A 75 -1.45 -16.59 15.97
C LYS A 75 -2.60 -16.31 16.92
N MET A 76 -3.13 -15.08 16.88
CA MET A 76 -4.27 -14.68 17.72
C MET A 76 -5.58 -15.35 17.32
N LEU A 77 -5.72 -15.76 16.07
CA LEU A 77 -6.94 -16.32 15.49
C LEU A 77 -6.88 -17.85 15.30
N ASP A 78 -5.75 -18.49 15.61
CA ASP A 78 -5.56 -19.93 15.41
C ASP A 78 -6.59 -20.79 16.16
N HIS A 79 -7.11 -20.31 17.29
CA HIS A 79 -8.19 -20.97 18.05
C HIS A 79 -9.52 -21.08 17.27
N LEU A 80 -9.71 -20.25 16.23
CA LEU A 80 -10.87 -20.29 15.33
C LEU A 80 -10.65 -21.23 14.14
N ASN A 81 -9.43 -21.75 13.94
CA ASN A 81 -9.08 -22.69 12.87
C ASN A 81 -9.48 -24.14 13.22
N LYS A 82 -10.75 -24.35 13.56
CA LYS A 82 -11.32 -25.65 13.94
C LYS A 82 -12.55 -25.98 13.10
N GLU A 83 -12.82 -27.27 12.93
CA GLU A 83 -13.92 -27.76 12.07
C GLU A 83 -15.28 -27.41 12.67
N SER A 84 -15.45 -27.70 13.96
CA SER A 84 -16.64 -27.41 14.74
C SER A 84 -16.43 -26.17 15.60
N LEU A 85 -17.01 -25.05 15.17
CA LEU A 85 -17.15 -23.83 15.95
C LEU A 85 -18.47 -23.86 16.71
N ASN A 86 -18.51 -23.24 17.90
CA ASN A 86 -19.78 -22.92 18.54
C ASN A 86 -20.57 -21.95 17.65
N LYS A 87 -21.90 -21.91 17.80
CA LYS A 87 -22.79 -21.05 17.01
C LYS A 87 -22.33 -19.59 17.02
N ALA A 88 -22.05 -19.05 18.21
CA ALA A 88 -21.57 -17.66 18.35
C ALA A 88 -20.24 -17.42 17.62
N GLU A 89 -19.25 -18.31 17.78
CA GLU A 89 -17.95 -18.21 17.10
C GLU A 89 -18.12 -18.23 15.58
N LYS A 90 -18.98 -19.12 15.08
CA LYS A 90 -19.27 -19.26 13.65
C LYS A 90 -19.96 -18.01 13.09
N ASP A 91 -20.97 -17.49 13.79
CA ASP A 91 -21.71 -16.31 13.38
C ASP A 91 -20.80 -15.07 13.38
N HIS A 92 -19.95 -14.91 14.41
CA HIS A 92 -18.96 -13.84 14.45
C HIS A 92 -17.94 -13.96 13.31
N LEU A 93 -17.39 -15.14 13.06
CA LEU A 93 -16.45 -15.36 11.96
C LEU A 93 -17.08 -15.04 10.60
N GLN A 94 -18.33 -15.47 10.39
CA GLN A 94 -19.08 -15.14 9.17
C GLN A 94 -19.29 -13.64 9.02
N ASN A 95 -19.63 -12.93 10.09
CA ASN A 95 -19.82 -11.48 10.07
C ASN A 95 -18.51 -10.75 9.74
N ILE A 96 -17.38 -11.19 10.32
CA ILE A 96 -16.07 -10.60 10.05
C ILE A 96 -15.68 -10.82 8.58
N VAL A 97 -15.82 -12.04 8.05
CA VAL A 97 -15.55 -12.33 6.63
C VAL A 97 -16.39 -11.43 5.73
N THR A 98 -17.68 -11.31 6.03
CA THR A 98 -18.62 -10.48 5.26
C THR A 98 -18.20 -9.00 5.31
N PHE A 99 -17.84 -8.50 6.49
CA PHE A 99 -17.38 -7.14 6.68
C PHE A 99 -16.11 -6.84 5.87
N VAL A 100 -15.07 -7.67 6.00
CA VAL A 100 -13.79 -7.46 5.29
C VAL A 100 -14.00 -7.47 3.78
N ASN A 101 -14.78 -8.41 3.27
CA ASN A 101 -15.12 -8.47 1.84
C ASN A 101 -15.88 -7.20 1.41
N SER A 102 -16.92 -6.80 2.15
CA SER A 102 -17.70 -5.60 1.85
C SER A 102 -16.85 -4.33 1.86
N GLN A 103 -15.89 -4.22 2.79
CA GLN A 103 -14.97 -3.10 2.89
C GLN A 103 -14.04 -3.06 1.66
N ARG A 104 -13.53 -4.21 1.22
CA ARG A 104 -12.71 -4.33 0.01
C ARG A 104 -13.49 -3.86 -1.22
N THR A 105 -14.70 -4.36 -1.42
CA THR A 105 -15.58 -3.95 -2.54
C THR A 105 -15.94 -2.47 -2.47
N TYR A 106 -16.25 -1.95 -1.27
CA TYR A 106 -16.54 -0.53 -1.08
C TYR A 106 -15.38 0.36 -1.53
N VAL A 107 -14.14 0.03 -1.12
CA VAL A 107 -12.94 0.79 -1.52
C VAL A 107 -12.74 0.73 -3.03
N GLU A 108 -12.90 -0.44 -3.66
CA GLU A 108 -12.78 -0.59 -5.12
C GLU A 108 -13.80 0.28 -5.88
N LEU A 109 -15.06 0.29 -5.42
CA LEU A 109 -16.10 1.11 -6.03
C LEU A 109 -15.81 2.60 -5.84
N LEU A 110 -15.35 2.98 -4.65
CA LEU A 110 -15.03 4.37 -4.33
C LEU A 110 -13.88 4.88 -5.23
N GLU A 111 -12.83 4.08 -5.42
CA GLU A 111 -11.72 4.44 -6.32
C GLU A 111 -12.16 4.51 -7.80
N ARG A 112 -13.09 3.64 -8.22
CA ARG A 112 -13.62 3.61 -9.59
C ARG A 112 -14.48 4.82 -9.92
N TYR A 113 -15.43 5.16 -9.04
CA TYR A 113 -16.40 6.23 -9.29
C TYR A 113 -15.92 7.60 -8.81
N ASN A 114 -14.93 7.64 -7.91
CA ASN A 114 -14.29 8.88 -7.48
C ASN A 114 -12.77 8.78 -7.61
N PRO A 115 -12.22 8.77 -8.83
CA PRO A 115 -10.78 8.69 -9.06
C PRO A 115 -10.01 9.86 -8.42
N GLY A 116 -10.69 10.98 -8.15
CA GLY A 116 -10.13 12.16 -7.49
C GLY A 116 -9.94 11.99 -5.97
N ILE A 117 -10.49 10.95 -5.35
CA ILE A 117 -10.48 10.82 -3.89
C ILE A 117 -9.08 10.59 -3.32
N SER A 118 -8.23 9.86 -4.06
CA SER A 118 -6.85 9.53 -3.70
C SER A 118 -5.82 10.54 -4.20
N MET A 119 -6.23 11.56 -4.95
CA MET A 119 -5.31 12.61 -5.45
C MET A 119 -4.84 13.51 -4.31
N LYS A 120 -3.54 13.85 -4.32
CA LYS A 120 -3.00 14.85 -3.41
C LYS A 120 -3.65 16.21 -3.66
N GLN A 121 -3.69 17.05 -2.63
CA GLN A 121 -4.28 18.38 -2.75
C GLN A 121 -3.61 19.22 -3.84
N THR A 122 -2.28 19.12 -3.97
CA THR A 122 -1.51 19.77 -5.03
C THR A 122 -1.98 19.37 -6.43
N ASP A 123 -2.20 18.07 -6.65
CA ASP A 123 -2.66 17.54 -7.93
C ASP A 123 -4.09 17.99 -8.26
N LYS A 124 -4.95 18.09 -7.23
CA LYS A 124 -6.31 18.64 -7.37
C LYS A 124 -6.26 20.11 -7.80
N ILE A 125 -5.45 20.92 -7.12
CA ILE A 125 -5.30 22.35 -7.45
C ILE A 125 -4.78 22.49 -8.89
N ARG A 126 -3.75 21.74 -9.29
CA ARG A 126 -3.22 21.74 -10.67
C ARG A 126 -4.26 21.34 -11.70
N LYS A 127 -5.06 20.30 -11.44
CA LYS A 127 -6.15 19.89 -12.35
C LYS A 127 -7.21 20.97 -12.50
N THR A 128 -7.59 21.62 -11.40
CA THR A 128 -8.57 22.71 -11.43
C THR A 128 -8.00 23.94 -12.14
N ALA A 129 -6.72 24.28 -11.93
CA ALA A 129 -6.05 25.36 -12.65
C ALA A 129 -6.01 25.11 -14.16
N ARG A 130 -5.67 23.88 -14.59
CA ARG A 130 -5.67 23.51 -16.01
C ARG A 130 -7.05 23.61 -16.66
N ARG A 131 -8.15 23.41 -15.91
CA ARG A 131 -9.51 23.61 -16.43
C ARG A 131 -9.80 25.06 -16.81
N VAL A 132 -9.13 26.02 -16.18
CA VAL A 132 -9.25 27.46 -16.47
C VAL A 132 -8.09 28.01 -17.28
N GLY A 133 -7.24 27.15 -17.85
CA GLY A 133 -6.07 27.56 -18.64
C GLY A 133 -4.90 28.11 -17.82
N LEU A 134 -4.87 27.87 -16.50
CA LEU A 134 -3.78 28.29 -15.63
C LEU A 134 -2.78 27.14 -15.39
N GLU A 135 -1.49 27.41 -15.56
CA GLU A 135 -0.40 26.48 -15.22
C GLU A 135 0.21 26.83 -13.86
N ILE A 136 0.33 25.82 -12.99
CA ILE A 136 0.95 25.96 -11.68
C ILE A 136 2.32 25.26 -11.72
N PRO A 137 3.40 25.91 -11.25
CA PRO A 137 4.73 25.31 -11.15
C PRO A 137 4.76 24.05 -10.28
N GLU A 138 5.78 23.20 -10.51
CA GLU A 138 6.03 21.96 -9.76
C GLU A 138 6.42 22.21 -8.31
#